data_AF-A0ABD3F190-F1
#
_entry.id   AF-A0ABD3F190-F1
#
_cell.length_a   1.000
_cell.length_b   1.000
_cell.length_c   1.000
_cell.angle_alpha   90.00
_cell.angle_beta   90.00
_cell.angle_gamma   90.00
#
_symmetry.space_group_name_H-M   'P 1'
#
loop_
_entity.id
_entity.type
_entity.pdbx_description
1 polymer ?
#
loop_
_entity_poly.entity_id
_entity_poly.type
_entity_poly.pdbx_seq_one_letter_code
_entity_poly.pdbx_strand_id
1 'polypeptide(L)' 'MKLDVMKQVLGKSGFQAKFRGGMLVYNDGVVLKRAMNNEIVMEGTLSRNYYRIRALLYEQFTLV' A
#
# COMPACT_ATOMS: atom_id res chain seq x y z
N MET A 1 -8.39 -9.33 0.21
CA MET A 1 -7.20 -8.98 -0.60
C MET A 1 -5.92 -9.28 0.15
N LYS A 2 -4.87 -9.75 -0.54
CA LYS A 2 -3.57 -10.15 0.05
C LYS A 2 -2.56 -9.00 -0.08
N LEU A 3 -1.87 -8.65 1.01
CA LEU A 3 -0.81 -7.63 1.02
C LEU A 3 0.34 -7.97 0.06
N ASP A 4 0.57 -9.25 -0.21
CA ASP A 4 1.55 -9.72 -1.19
C ASP A 4 1.29 -9.20 -2.60
N VAL A 5 0.02 -9.16 -3.03
CA VAL A 5 -0.36 -8.65 -4.35
C VAL A 5 -0.07 -7.15 -4.42
N MET A 6 -0.41 -6.40 -3.37
CA MET A 6 -0.10 -4.97 -3.30
C MET A 6 1.41 -4.71 -3.35
N LYS A 7 2.21 -5.52 -2.66
CA LYS A 7 3.68 -5.44 -2.73
C LYS A 7 4.19 -5.64 -4.15
N GLN A 8 3.63 -6.61 -4.89
CA GLN A 8 4.03 -6.86 -6.28
C GLN A 8 3.65 -5.69 -7.21
N VAL A 9 2.41 -5.21 -7.12
CA VAL A 9 1.94 -4.08 -7.94
C VAL A 9 2.78 -2.83 -7.67
N LEU A 10 3.03 -2.53 -6.39
CA LEU A 10 3.80 -1.35 -5.99
C LEU A 10 5.28 -1.49 -6.37
N GLY A 11 5.84 -2.71 -6.29
CA GLY A 11 7.18 -3.02 -6.79
C GLY A 11 7.33 -2.79 -8.29
N LYS A 12 6.33 -3.15 -9.10
CA LYS A 12 6.32 -2.88 -10.56
C LYS A 12 6.36 -1.39 -10.88
N SER A 13 5.80 -0.54 -10.02
CA SER A 13 5.81 0.91 -10.17
C SER A 13 7.02 1.59 -9.53
N GLY A 14 8.01 0.83 -9.06
CA GLY A 14 9.27 1.33 -8.51
C GLY A 14 9.24 1.62 -7.00
N PHE A 15 8.15 1.30 -6.30
CA PHE A 15 8.09 1.48 -4.85
C PHE A 15 8.70 0.28 -4.12
N GLN A 16 9.62 0.55 -3.19
CA GLN A 16 10.21 -0.49 -2.35
C GLN A 16 9.48 -0.62 -1.02
N ALA A 17 8.60 -1.62 -0.93
CA ALA A 17 7.88 -1.97 0.28
C ALA A 17 8.63 -3.05 1.08
N LYS A 18 8.65 -2.90 2.41
CA LYS A 18 9.14 -3.93 3.34
C LYS A 18 8.01 -4.43 4.20
N PHE A 19 7.91 -5.75 4.37
CA PHE A 19 7.03 -6.33 5.36
C PHE A 19 7.61 -6.13 6.76
N ARG A 20 6.81 -5.59 7.68
CA ARG A 20 7.13 -5.44 9.10
C ARG A 20 5.87 -5.70 9.94
N GLY A 21 5.89 -6.78 10.74
CA GLY A 21 4.80 -7.08 11.69
C GLY A 21 3.41 -7.21 11.06
N GLY A 22 3.31 -7.78 9.85
CA GLY A 22 2.02 -7.88 9.13
C GLY A 22 1.59 -6.60 8.39
N MET A 23 2.46 -5.59 8.34
CA MET A 23 2.25 -4.34 7.61
C MET A 23 3.27 -4.20 6.48
N LEU A 24 2.88 -3.51 5.41
CA LEU A 24 3.74 -3.10 4.31
C LEU A 24 4.20 -1.66 4.56
N VAL A 25 5.49 -1.47 4.82
CA VAL A 25 6.06 -0.14 5.11
C VAL A 25 6.89 0.35 3.92
N TYR A 26 6.69 1.60 3.55
CA TYR A 26 7.44 2.32 2.53
C TYR A 26 8.39 3.35 3.15
N ASN A 27 9.50 3.64 2.44
CA ASN A 27 10.59 4.48 2.93
C ASN A 27 10.18 5.90 3.39
N ASP A 28 9.05 6.42 2.92
CA ASP A 28 8.51 7.73 3.31
C ASP A 28 7.57 7.69 4.54
N GLY A 29 7.52 6.57 5.26
CA GLY A 29 6.63 6.40 6.42
C GLY A 29 5.17 6.08 6.05
N VAL A 30 4.91 5.75 4.78
CA VAL A 30 3.60 5.24 4.33
C VAL A 30 3.49 3.76 4.67
N VAL A 31 2.39 3.36 5.28
CA VAL A 31 2.13 2.00 5.77
C VAL A 31 0.81 1.49 5.22
N LEU A 32 0.81 0.27 4.67
CA LEU A 32 -0.39 -0.49 4.36
C LEU A 32 -0.53 -1.60 5.38
N LYS A 33 -1.68 -1.70 6.05
CA LYS A 33 -1.95 -2.75 7.01
C LYS A 33 -3.33 -3.34 6.81
N ARG A 34 -3.51 -4.57 7.29
CA ARG A 34 -4.81 -5.21 7.32
C ARG A 34 -5.55 -4.80 8.59
N ALA A 35 -6.74 -4.23 8.44
CA ALA A 35 -7.61 -3.92 9.56
C ALA A 35 -8.37 -5.18 10.02
N MET A 36 -8.97 -5.08 11.22
CA MET A 36 -9.74 -6.18 11.84
C MET A 36 -10.92 -6.64 10.98
N ASN A 37 -11.51 -5.73 10.19
CA ASN A 37 -12.60 -6.01 9.27
C ASN A 37 -12.15 -6.58 7.92
N ASN A 38 -10.91 -7.10 7.82
CA ASN A 38 -10.30 -7.64 6.60
C ASN A 38 -10.01 -6.61 5.48
N GLU A 39 -10.28 -5.33 5.70
CA GLU A 39 -9.95 -4.25 4.78
C GLU A 39 -8.46 -3.90 4.82
N ILE A 40 -7.98 -3.27 3.75
CA ILE A 40 -6.63 -2.73 3.70
C ILE A 40 -6.72 -1.24 3.99
N VAL A 41 -5.97 -0.81 5.00
CA VAL A 41 -5.91 0.59 5.42
C VAL A 41 -4.52 1.13 5.10
N MET A 42 -4.50 2.37 4.59
CA MET A 42 -3.30 3.12 4.27
C MET A 42 -3.10 4.25 5.29
N GLU A 43 -1.98 4.19 6.01
CA GLU A 43 -1.58 5.18 7.01
C GLU A 43 -0.24 5.84 6.62
N GLY A 44 0.06 6.98 7.22
CA GLY A 44 1.33 7.69 7.03
C GLY A 44 1.15 9.17 6.76
N THR A 45 2.28 9.87 6.66
CA THR A 45 2.30 11.31 6.39
C THR A 45 1.80 11.59 4.97
N LEU A 46 0.97 12.63 4.82
CA LEU A 46 0.55 13.13 3.51
C LEU A 46 1.77 13.60 2.73
N SER A 47 2.20 12.78 1.79
CA SER A 47 3.37 13.02 0.93
C SER A 47 3.01 12.75 -0.53
N ARG A 48 3.88 13.16 -1.45
CA ARG A 48 3.73 12.83 -2.87
C ARG A 48 3.61 11.32 -3.08
N ASN A 49 4.39 10.54 -2.33
CA ASN A 49 4.35 9.08 -2.40
C ASN A 49 3.05 8.51 -1.84
N TYR A 50 2.48 9.11 -0.78
CA TYR A 50 1.15 8.74 -0.28
C TYR A 50 0.08 8.85 -1.39
N TYR A 51 -0.02 9.99 -2.06
CA TYR A 51 -1.03 10.17 -3.12
C TYR A 51 -0.80 9.25 -4.32
N ARG A 52 0.46 9.00 -4.68
CA ARG A 52 0.80 8.14 -5.82
C ARG A 52 0.51 6.66 -5.55
N ILE A 53 0.83 6.17 -4.34
CA ILE A 53 0.47 4.81 -3.91
C ILE A 53 -1.06 4.68 -3.84
N ARG A 54 -1.76 5.68 -3.30
CA ARG A 54 -3.23 5.70 -3.27
C ARG A 54 -3.80 5.59 -4.68
N ALA A 55 -3.40 6.46 -5.60
CA ALA A 55 -3.90 6.44 -6.99
C ALA A 55 -3.69 5.09 -7.67
N LEU A 56 -2.49 4.50 -7.53
CA LEU A 56 -2.16 3.20 -8.09
C LEU A 56 -2.99 2.06 -7.49
N LEU A 57 -3.22 2.07 -6.18
CA LEU A 57 -4.12 1.10 -5.55
C LEU A 57 -5.56 1.27 -6.05
N TYR A 58 -6.03 2.51 -6.19
CA TYR A 58 -7.37 2.75 -6.71
C TYR A 58 -7.51 2.27 -8.17
N GLU A 59 -6.53 2.53 -9.01
CA GLU A 59 -6.52 2.10 -10.41
C GLU A 59 -6.59 0.56 -10.54
N GLN A 60 -5.88 -0.17 -9.68
CA GLN A 60 -5.77 -1.63 -9.78
C GLN A 60 -6.88 -2.40 -9.04
N PHE A 61 -7.54 -1.79 -8.05
CA PHE A 61 -8.44 -2.49 -7.14
C PHE A 61 -9.85 -1.89 -7.03
N THR A 62 -10.12 -0.72 -7.62
CA THR A 62 -11.46 -0.08 -7.60
C THR A 62 -12.13 -0.02 -8.98
N LEU A 63 -11.57 -0.68 -10.00
CA LEU A 63 -12.29 -0.94 -11.24
C LEU A 63 -13.31 -2.07 -11.03
N VAL A 64 -14.49 -1.64 -10.55
CA VAL A 64 -15.83 -2.28 -10.51
C VAL A 64 -15.96 -3.55 -9.65
#